data_AF-A0A7H4P9S9-F1
#
_entry.id   AF-A0A7H4P9S9-F1
#
_cell.length_a   1.000
_cell.length_b   1.000
_cell.length_c   1.000
_cell.angle_alpha   90.00
_cell.angle_beta   90.00
_cell.angle_gamma   90.00
#
_symmetry.space_group_name_H-M   'P 1'
#
loop_
_entity.id
_entity.type
_entity.pdbx_description
1 polymer ?
#
loop_
_entity_poly.entity_id
_entity_poly.type
_entity_poly.pdbx_seq_one_letter_code
_entity_poly.pdbx_strand_id
1 'polypeptide(L)'
;MKKIVFSVVAACSLFALFGCNHRAEMETLQPAPMEELKPMQQSWRGVLPCADCEGIETSLFLEKDGTWVMNERYQGVRREPSSFASYGTWARTADKLVLTDSKGEKSYYRAKGDKLEMLDRDGNPIESTLNYTLESVKASLPITPMAMRGMYFYIADAATFTDCATGKRVAVANNAQLERDYAAARGTDTRPVLLVVEGHFTLEANPDNGEMVKTLMADKNIKFIPGKDCNQ
;
A
#
# COMPACT_ATOMS: atom_id res chain seq x y z
N MET A 1 84.28 53.60 -31.27
CA MET A 1 84.63 53.63 -29.82
C MET A 1 83.35 53.81 -29.01
N LYS A 2 83.21 53.08 -27.89
CA LYS A 2 82.12 53.05 -26.88
C LYS A 2 80.80 52.40 -27.29
N LYS A 3 80.12 51.59 -26.48
CA LYS A 3 80.44 50.73 -25.32
C LYS A 3 79.15 49.88 -25.12
N ILE A 4 79.33 48.64 -24.70
CA ILE A 4 78.30 47.64 -24.32
C ILE A 4 77.42 48.17 -23.16
N VAL A 5 76.17 47.67 -23.02
CA VAL A 5 75.62 47.07 -21.77
C VAL A 5 74.11 46.67 -21.90
N PHE A 6 73.87 45.36 -21.72
CA PHE A 6 72.77 44.59 -21.06
C PHE A 6 71.34 45.15 -21.02
N SER A 7 70.36 44.45 -21.61
CA SER A 7 69.52 43.39 -21.00
C SER A 7 68.69 43.85 -19.80
N VAL A 8 67.36 43.81 -19.93
CA VAL A 8 66.47 42.93 -19.14
C VAL A 8 65.08 42.94 -19.80
N VAL A 9 64.59 41.71 -19.94
CA VAL A 9 63.29 41.27 -20.43
C VAL A 9 62.20 41.61 -19.42
N ALA A 10 61.06 42.11 -19.88
CA ALA A 10 59.76 41.78 -19.30
C ALA A 10 58.67 42.04 -20.34
N ALA A 11 58.06 40.95 -20.79
CA ALA A 11 57.11 40.89 -21.86
C ALA A 11 55.76 41.52 -21.48
N CYS A 12 55.24 42.38 -22.36
CA CYS A 12 53.80 42.61 -22.50
C CYS A 12 53.44 42.31 -23.96
N SER A 13 53.45 41.02 -24.29
CA SER A 13 52.89 40.49 -25.52
C SER A 13 51.40 40.82 -25.58
N LEU A 14 51.04 41.63 -26.58
CA LEU A 14 49.66 41.86 -27.00
C LEU A 14 49.01 40.52 -27.35
N PHE A 15 48.03 40.09 -26.55
CA PHE A 15 47.08 39.07 -26.96
C PHE A 15 45.82 39.75 -27.47
N ALA A 16 45.77 39.99 -28.78
CA ALA A 16 44.51 40.08 -29.50
C ALA A 16 43.97 38.65 -29.63
N LEU A 17 43.12 38.23 -28.69
CA LEU A 17 42.35 37.00 -28.84
C LEU A 17 41.02 37.34 -29.50
N PHE A 18 40.87 36.91 -30.75
CA PHE A 18 39.58 36.65 -31.37
C PHE A 18 38.79 35.75 -30.42
N GLY A 19 37.71 36.28 -29.85
CA GLY A 19 36.77 35.51 -29.06
C GLY A 19 36.08 34.48 -29.94
N CYS A 20 36.53 33.23 -29.89
CA CYS A 20 35.77 32.10 -30.38
C CYS A 20 34.53 31.94 -29.50
N ASN A 21 33.37 32.20 -30.08
CA ASN A 21 32.07 31.97 -29.48
C ASN A 21 31.80 30.46 -29.43
N HIS A 22 32.44 29.75 -28.49
CA HIS A 22 32.16 28.34 -28.25
C HIS A 22 31.00 28.25 -27.25
N ARG A 23 29.78 28.39 -27.80
CA ARG A 23 28.56 28.07 -27.08
C ARG A 23 28.61 26.57 -26.82
N ALA A 24 28.98 26.19 -25.60
CA ALA A 24 28.81 24.82 -25.14
C ALA A 24 27.33 24.49 -25.33
N GLU A 25 27.06 23.60 -26.27
CA GLU A 25 25.78 22.95 -26.45
C GLU A 25 25.57 22.10 -25.20
N MET A 26 25.00 22.72 -24.16
CA MET A 26 24.30 21.98 -23.14
C MET A 26 23.11 21.37 -23.85
N GLU A 27 23.31 20.15 -24.34
CA GLU A 27 22.26 19.24 -24.71
C GLU A 27 21.43 19.06 -23.44
N THR A 28 20.39 19.88 -23.33
CA THR A 28 19.38 19.74 -22.30
C THR A 28 18.75 18.39 -22.54
N LEU A 29 19.20 17.38 -21.77
CA LEU A 29 18.46 16.13 -21.62
C LEU A 29 17.06 16.56 -21.20
N GLN A 30 16.13 16.52 -22.15
CA GLN A 30 14.72 16.69 -21.88
C GLN A 30 14.42 15.73 -20.73
N PRO A 31 13.88 16.22 -19.59
CA PRO A 31 13.29 15.31 -18.63
C PRO A 31 12.33 14.44 -19.44
N ALA A 32 12.50 13.13 -19.40
CA ALA A 32 11.52 12.22 -19.95
C ALA A 32 10.15 12.73 -19.48
N PRO A 33 9.13 12.81 -20.35
CA PRO A 33 7.80 13.22 -19.93
C PRO A 33 7.49 12.43 -18.67
N MET A 34 7.31 13.12 -17.54
CA MET A 34 6.77 12.46 -16.36
C MET A 34 5.39 12.02 -16.81
N GLU A 35 5.31 10.76 -17.22
CA GLU A 35 4.07 10.14 -17.62
C GLU A 35 3.14 10.37 -16.45
N GLU A 36 2.09 11.14 -16.70
CA GLU A 36 1.11 11.52 -15.70
C GLU A 36 0.67 10.22 -15.04
N LEU A 37 1.01 10.04 -13.76
CA LEU A 37 0.76 8.80 -13.03
C LEU A 37 -0.76 8.59 -13.03
N LYS A 38 -1.25 7.81 -14.00
CA LYS A 38 -2.66 7.43 -14.06
C LYS A 38 -3.01 6.87 -12.70
N PRO A 39 -4.10 7.36 -12.06
CA PRO A 39 -4.56 6.81 -10.79
C PRO A 39 -4.64 5.30 -10.92
N MET A 40 -3.88 4.59 -10.08
CA MET A 40 -3.85 3.13 -10.16
C MET A 40 -5.27 2.63 -9.95
N GLN A 41 -5.73 1.75 -10.85
CA GLN A 41 -7.01 1.10 -10.68
C GLN A 41 -7.06 0.45 -9.30
N GLN A 42 -8.11 0.76 -8.54
CA GLN A 42 -8.19 0.38 -7.15
C GLN A 42 -8.72 -1.05 -6.94
N SER A 43 -9.38 -1.65 -7.93
CA SER A 43 -9.92 -3.01 -7.78
C SER A 43 -9.59 -3.91 -8.96
N TRP A 44 -9.18 -5.13 -8.64
CA TRP A 44 -8.69 -6.15 -9.57
C TRP A 44 -9.36 -7.49 -9.27
N ARG A 45 -9.68 -8.26 -10.30
CA ARG A 45 -10.26 -9.61 -10.15
C ARG A 45 -9.72 -10.59 -11.16
N GLY A 46 -9.63 -11.86 -10.79
CA GLY A 46 -9.25 -12.94 -11.70
C GLY A 46 -9.32 -14.29 -11.02
N VAL A 47 -9.12 -15.36 -11.78
CA VAL A 47 -8.98 -16.72 -11.25
C VAL A 47 -7.52 -17.12 -11.43
N LEU A 48 -6.79 -17.20 -10.31
CA LEU A 48 -5.39 -17.60 -10.31
C LEU A 48 -5.27 -19.14 -10.27
N PRO A 49 -4.19 -19.73 -10.80
CA PRO A 49 -4.03 -21.16 -10.84
C PRO A 49 -3.82 -21.74 -9.43
N CYS A 50 -4.37 -22.93 -9.20
CA CYS A 50 -4.33 -23.63 -7.94
C CYS A 50 -3.67 -25.00 -8.12
N ALA A 51 -2.85 -25.42 -7.17
CA ALA A 51 -2.12 -26.69 -7.27
C ALA A 51 -3.03 -27.91 -7.08
N ASP A 52 -4.04 -27.79 -6.23
CA ASP A 52 -4.90 -28.89 -5.75
C ASP A 52 -6.40 -28.53 -5.78
N CYS A 53 -6.77 -27.50 -6.54
CA CYS A 53 -8.14 -27.05 -6.71
C CYS A 53 -8.39 -26.51 -8.12
N GLU A 54 -9.65 -26.19 -8.46
CA GLU A 54 -10.00 -25.76 -9.83
C GLU A 54 -9.44 -24.37 -10.17
N GLY A 55 -9.21 -23.54 -9.15
CA GLY A 55 -8.73 -22.16 -9.28
C GLY A 55 -8.96 -21.37 -8.00
N ILE A 56 -8.32 -20.21 -7.90
CA ILE A 56 -8.47 -19.28 -6.78
C ILE A 56 -9.10 -17.99 -7.32
N GLU A 57 -10.39 -17.81 -7.08
CA GLU A 57 -11.07 -16.55 -7.38
C GLU A 57 -10.52 -15.47 -6.44
N THR A 58 -9.77 -14.54 -7.02
CA THR A 58 -9.01 -13.52 -6.31
C THR A 58 -9.61 -12.16 -6.60
N SER A 59 -9.92 -11.40 -5.54
CA SER A 59 -10.33 -10.00 -5.60
C SER A 59 -9.37 -9.16 -4.78
N LEU A 60 -8.67 -8.21 -5.40
CA LEU A 60 -7.70 -7.33 -4.76
C LEU A 60 -8.15 -5.87 -4.83
N PHE A 61 -8.07 -5.18 -3.70
CA PHE A 61 -8.39 -3.77 -3.54
C PHE A 61 -7.16 -3.01 -3.04
N LEU A 62 -6.75 -1.98 -3.77
CA LEU A 62 -5.63 -1.10 -3.46
C LEU A 62 -6.17 0.27 -3.05
N GLU A 63 -6.03 0.59 -1.77
CA GLU A 63 -6.48 1.85 -1.21
C GLU A 63 -5.45 2.95 -1.38
N LYS A 64 -5.93 4.19 -1.56
CA LYS A 64 -5.07 5.38 -1.72
C LYS A 64 -4.19 5.66 -0.49
N ASP A 65 -4.59 5.15 0.67
CA ASP A 65 -3.83 5.30 1.93
C ASP A 65 -2.61 4.37 2.02
N GLY A 66 -2.34 3.55 1.00
CA GLY A 66 -1.25 2.57 0.97
C GLY A 66 -1.59 1.23 1.59
N THR A 67 -2.87 0.97 1.91
CA THR A 67 -3.35 -0.35 2.35
C THR A 67 -4.04 -1.12 1.25
N TRP A 68 -4.14 -2.44 1.41
CA TRP A 68 -4.88 -3.29 0.50
C TRP A 68 -5.73 -4.29 1.25
N VAL A 69 -6.76 -4.79 0.57
CA VAL A 69 -7.65 -5.87 1.02
C VAL A 69 -7.77 -6.88 -0.11
N MET A 70 -7.56 -8.16 0.18
CA MET A 70 -7.71 -9.24 -0.78
C MET A 70 -8.69 -10.27 -0.25
N ASN A 71 -9.50 -10.84 -1.15
CA ASN A 71 -10.29 -12.04 -0.90
C ASN A 71 -9.96 -13.12 -1.91
N GLU A 72 -9.74 -14.33 -1.42
CA GLU A 72 -9.39 -15.52 -2.17
C GLU A 72 -10.42 -16.61 -1.87
N ARG A 73 -11.10 -17.09 -2.91
CA ARG A 73 -12.05 -18.21 -2.83
C ARG A 73 -11.51 -19.39 -3.63
N TYR A 74 -11.23 -20.48 -2.94
CA TYR A 74 -10.76 -21.73 -3.53
C TYR A 74 -11.94 -22.48 -4.15
N GLN A 75 -11.83 -22.81 -5.44
CA GLN A 75 -12.89 -23.45 -6.21
C GLN A 75 -12.74 -24.97 -6.22
N GLY A 76 -13.85 -25.71 -6.19
CA GLY A 76 -13.84 -27.19 -6.23
C GLY A 76 -13.35 -27.87 -4.94
N VAL A 77 -13.20 -27.13 -3.84
CA VAL A 77 -12.79 -27.69 -2.55
C VAL A 77 -13.98 -28.19 -1.72
N ARG A 78 -13.78 -29.26 -0.95
CA ARG A 78 -14.80 -29.84 -0.05
C ARG A 78 -14.74 -29.29 1.38
N ARG A 79 -13.64 -28.65 1.76
CA ARG A 79 -13.42 -28.14 3.11
C ARG A 79 -13.88 -26.69 3.19
N GLU A 80 -14.62 -26.37 4.25
CA GLU A 80 -15.04 -25.01 4.58
C GLU A 80 -14.27 -24.49 5.81
N PRO A 81 -14.04 -23.17 5.92
CA PRO A 81 -14.39 -22.15 4.92
C PRO A 81 -13.54 -22.28 3.65
N SER A 82 -14.13 -22.03 2.49
CA SER A 82 -13.45 -22.02 1.17
C SER A 82 -13.02 -20.62 0.74
N SER A 83 -13.40 -19.59 1.49
CA SER A 83 -13.08 -18.18 1.20
C SER A 83 -12.34 -17.56 2.38
N PHE A 84 -11.27 -16.85 2.07
CA PHE A 84 -10.37 -16.22 3.03
C PHE A 84 -10.07 -14.82 2.57
N ALA A 85 -9.87 -13.92 3.52
CA ALA A 85 -9.46 -12.58 3.20
C ALA A 85 -8.24 -12.18 4.02
N SER A 86 -7.43 -11.32 3.42
CA SER A 86 -6.19 -10.80 3.97
C SER A 86 -6.08 -9.31 3.66
N TYR A 87 -5.28 -8.60 4.44
CA TYR A 87 -5.05 -7.18 4.26
C TYR A 87 -3.61 -6.84 4.64
N GLY A 88 -3.18 -5.65 4.28
CA GLY A 88 -1.88 -5.15 4.68
C GLY A 88 -1.52 -3.84 4.01
N THR A 89 -0.23 -3.64 3.76
CA THR A 89 0.31 -2.45 3.08
C THR A 89 0.80 -2.79 1.69
N TRP A 90 0.70 -1.85 0.77
CA TRP A 90 1.28 -1.98 -0.57
C TRP A 90 2.25 -0.85 -0.85
N ALA A 91 3.28 -1.17 -1.62
CA ALA A 91 4.24 -0.22 -2.15
C ALA A 91 4.44 -0.48 -3.64
N ARG A 92 4.59 0.60 -4.41
CA ARG A 92 4.88 0.52 -5.83
C ARG A 92 6.29 1.02 -6.11
N THR A 93 7.04 0.24 -6.84
CA THR A 93 8.33 0.60 -7.44
C THR A 93 8.13 0.92 -8.93
N ALA A 94 9.20 1.23 -9.67
CA ALA A 94 9.12 1.41 -11.11
C ALA A 94 8.53 0.17 -11.81
N ASP A 95 8.93 -1.03 -11.38
CA ASP A 95 8.64 -2.28 -12.09
C ASP A 95 7.60 -3.17 -11.40
N LYS A 96 7.45 -3.04 -10.09
CA LYS A 96 6.69 -3.99 -9.25
C LYS A 96 5.77 -3.31 -8.26
N LEU A 97 4.61 -3.92 -8.05
CA LEU A 97 3.74 -3.72 -6.90
C LEU A 97 4.05 -4.80 -5.86
N VAL A 98 4.38 -4.39 -4.64
CA VAL A 98 4.67 -5.26 -3.51
C VAL A 98 3.51 -5.17 -2.53
N LEU A 99 2.84 -6.27 -2.27
CA LEU A 99 1.86 -6.41 -1.20
C LEU A 99 2.55 -7.05 -0.01
N THR A 100 2.49 -6.42 1.16
CA THR A 100 2.93 -7.00 2.43
C THR A 100 1.71 -7.18 3.30
N ASP A 101 1.38 -8.41 3.67
CA ASP A 101 0.19 -8.73 4.48
C ASP A 101 0.38 -8.36 5.96
N SER A 102 -0.66 -8.52 6.76
CA SER A 102 -0.65 -8.20 8.19
C SER A 102 0.29 -9.09 9.03
N LYS A 103 0.84 -10.16 8.45
CA LYS A 103 1.83 -11.06 9.06
C LYS A 103 3.24 -10.78 8.55
N GLY A 104 3.40 -9.89 7.56
CA GLY A 104 4.68 -9.53 6.95
C GLY A 104 5.04 -10.34 5.71
N GLU A 105 4.17 -11.25 5.25
CA GLU A 105 4.38 -12.03 4.04
C GLU A 105 4.22 -11.17 2.79
N LYS A 106 5.03 -11.45 1.77
CA LYS A 106 5.09 -10.64 0.55
C LYS A 106 4.56 -11.37 -0.66
N SER A 107 3.75 -10.66 -1.44
CA SER A 107 3.31 -11.04 -2.78
C SER A 107 3.67 -9.95 -3.78
N TYR A 108 4.05 -10.35 -4.98
CA TYR A 108 4.59 -9.45 -5.98
C TYR A 108 3.72 -9.48 -7.23
N TYR A 109 3.49 -8.30 -7.79
CA TYR A 109 2.75 -8.13 -9.03
C TYR A 109 3.47 -7.11 -9.92
N ARG A 110 3.17 -7.12 -11.21
CA ARG A 110 3.52 -6.02 -12.13
C ARG A 110 2.35 -5.64 -13.00
N ALA A 111 2.32 -4.38 -13.41
CA ALA A 111 1.38 -3.94 -14.43
C ALA A 111 1.78 -4.56 -15.79
N LYS A 112 0.81 -5.12 -16.51
CA LYS A 112 0.97 -5.67 -17.86
C LYS A 112 -0.20 -5.20 -18.71
N GLY A 113 -0.04 -4.02 -19.33
CA GLY A 113 -1.17 -3.29 -19.92
C GLY A 113 -2.19 -2.92 -18.84
N ASP A 114 -3.46 -3.21 -19.10
CA ASP A 114 -4.56 -2.97 -18.15
C ASP A 114 -4.79 -4.15 -17.18
N LYS A 115 -3.82 -5.07 -17.07
CA LYS A 115 -3.85 -6.24 -16.18
C LYS A 115 -2.77 -6.15 -15.12
N LEU A 116 -2.98 -6.85 -14.02
CA LEU A 116 -2.02 -7.05 -12.95
C LEU A 116 -1.54 -8.50 -12.98
N GLU A 117 -0.28 -8.73 -13.36
CA GLU A 117 0.33 -10.06 -13.46
C GLU A 117 1.02 -10.41 -12.15
N MET A 118 0.66 -11.56 -11.56
CA MET A 118 1.34 -12.12 -10.38
C MET A 118 2.74 -12.61 -10.76
N LEU A 119 3.69 -12.31 -9.89
CA LEU A 119 5.08 -12.71 -10.00
C LEU A 119 5.39 -13.83 -8.99
N ASP A 120 6.54 -14.47 -9.13
CA ASP A 120 6.97 -15.48 -8.16
C ASP A 120 7.37 -14.85 -6.80
N ARG A 121 7.83 -15.70 -5.87
CA ARG A 121 8.19 -15.30 -4.50
C ARG A 121 9.42 -14.38 -4.42
N ASP A 122 10.24 -14.35 -5.45
CA ASP A 122 11.40 -13.46 -5.58
C ASP A 122 11.05 -12.19 -6.41
N GLY A 123 9.80 -12.13 -6.89
CA GLY A 123 9.28 -11.07 -7.74
C GLY A 123 9.76 -11.16 -9.18
N ASN A 124 10.15 -12.33 -9.68
CA ASN A 124 10.45 -12.55 -11.10
C ASN A 124 9.20 -13.01 -11.87
N PRO A 125 9.19 -12.86 -13.21
CA PRO A 125 8.10 -13.37 -14.04
C PRO A 125 7.94 -14.90 -13.86
N ILE A 126 6.69 -15.36 -13.74
CA ILE A 126 6.39 -16.78 -13.69
C ILE A 126 6.46 -17.36 -15.11
N GLU A 127 7.34 -18.34 -15.33
CA GLU A 127 7.41 -19.09 -16.59
C GLU A 127 6.38 -20.24 -16.58
N SER A 128 5.19 -19.99 -17.13
CA SER A 128 4.12 -20.97 -17.21
C SER A 128 3.17 -20.67 -18.37
N THR A 129 2.46 -21.70 -18.83
CA THR A 129 1.36 -21.55 -19.80
C THR A 129 0.04 -21.15 -19.13
N LEU A 130 -0.03 -21.21 -17.80
CA LEU A 130 -1.22 -20.86 -17.01
C LEU A 130 -1.38 -19.34 -16.88
N ASN A 131 -2.62 -18.89 -16.64
CA ASN A 131 -2.94 -17.48 -16.52
C ASN A 131 -2.73 -16.98 -15.08
N TYR A 132 -1.77 -16.07 -14.89
CA TYR A 132 -1.46 -15.43 -13.61
C TYR A 132 -1.88 -13.95 -13.56
N THR A 133 -2.93 -13.56 -14.29
CA THR A 133 -3.36 -12.16 -14.39
C THR A 133 -4.68 -11.87 -13.70
N LEU A 134 -4.77 -10.69 -13.08
CA LEU A 134 -5.99 -10.07 -12.60
C LEU A 134 -6.36 -8.92 -13.54
N GLU A 135 -7.65 -8.76 -13.81
CA GLU A 135 -8.20 -7.70 -14.65
C GLU A 135 -8.74 -6.55 -13.81
N SER A 136 -8.59 -5.33 -14.32
CA SER A 136 -9.18 -4.14 -13.72
C SER A 136 -10.70 -4.25 -13.70
N VAL A 137 -11.31 -4.05 -12.53
CA VAL A 137 -12.78 -4.03 -12.38
C VAL A 137 -13.21 -2.83 -11.56
N LYS A 138 -14.53 -2.58 -11.50
CA LYS A 138 -15.16 -1.76 -10.46
C LYS A 138 -15.89 -2.70 -9.51
N ALA A 139 -15.41 -2.82 -8.28
CA ALA A 139 -15.98 -3.73 -7.29
C ALA A 139 -16.10 -3.06 -5.91
N SER A 140 -16.95 -3.62 -5.05
CA SER A 140 -17.05 -3.25 -3.64
C SER A 140 -16.04 -4.02 -2.80
N LEU A 141 -15.67 -3.47 -1.63
CA LEU A 141 -14.80 -4.13 -0.67
C LEU A 141 -15.30 -5.55 -0.29
N PRO A 142 -14.39 -6.50 -0.05
CA PRO A 142 -14.78 -7.82 0.43
C PRO A 142 -15.38 -7.74 1.84
N ILE A 143 -16.46 -8.49 2.05
CA ILE A 143 -17.13 -8.62 3.36
C ILE A 143 -16.70 -9.86 4.13
N THR A 144 -15.73 -10.62 3.61
CA THR A 144 -15.20 -11.82 4.27
C THR A 144 -14.43 -11.41 5.53
N PRO A 145 -14.81 -11.90 6.73
CA PRO A 145 -14.14 -11.52 7.96
C PRO A 145 -12.67 -11.95 7.96
N MET A 146 -11.83 -11.09 8.52
CA MET A 146 -10.39 -11.28 8.62
C MET A 146 -9.93 -10.95 10.04
N ALA A 147 -8.95 -11.71 10.53
CA ALA A 147 -8.40 -11.51 11.86
C ALA A 147 -7.58 -10.22 11.92
N MET A 148 -7.97 -9.31 12.80
CA MET A 148 -7.36 -8.02 13.01
C MET A 148 -6.95 -7.86 14.47
N ARG A 149 -5.89 -7.07 14.68
CA ARG A 149 -5.39 -6.72 16.00
C ARG A 149 -4.99 -5.26 15.99
N GLY A 150 -5.52 -4.48 16.91
CA GLY A 150 -5.34 -3.03 16.91
C GLY A 150 -5.83 -2.37 18.17
N MET A 151 -5.46 -1.10 18.34
CA MET A 151 -5.87 -0.30 19.48
C MET A 151 -7.26 0.29 19.20
N TYR A 152 -8.26 -0.17 19.94
CA TYR A 152 -9.61 0.37 19.87
C TYR A 152 -9.76 1.51 20.88
N PHE A 153 -10.41 2.59 20.45
CA PHE A 153 -10.68 3.76 21.27
C PHE A 153 -12.03 4.36 20.90
N TYR A 154 -12.88 4.56 21.91
CA TYR A 154 -14.19 5.18 21.76
C TYR A 154 -14.30 6.41 22.65
N ILE A 155 -14.69 7.53 22.05
CA ILE A 155 -14.92 8.82 22.71
C ILE A 155 -15.90 9.65 21.88
N ALA A 156 -16.76 10.44 22.54
CA ALA A 156 -17.70 11.35 21.89
C ALA A 156 -18.51 10.69 20.75
N ASP A 157 -19.11 9.54 21.06
CA ASP A 157 -19.94 8.74 20.13
C ASP A 157 -19.24 8.25 18.86
N ALA A 158 -17.90 8.28 18.82
CA ALA A 158 -17.10 7.79 17.71
C ALA A 158 -16.09 6.72 18.15
N ALA A 159 -16.14 5.57 17.50
CA ALA A 159 -15.20 4.48 17.69
C ALA A 159 -14.10 4.52 16.62
N THR A 160 -12.87 4.25 17.03
CA THR A 160 -11.72 4.16 16.13
C THR A 160 -10.87 2.94 16.43
N PHE A 161 -10.25 2.39 15.40
CA PHE A 161 -9.35 1.26 15.48
C PHE A 161 -8.04 1.62 14.80
N THR A 162 -6.94 1.54 15.53
CA THR A 162 -5.59 1.72 14.99
C THR A 162 -4.96 0.34 14.82
N ASP A 163 -4.87 -0.12 13.58
CA ASP A 163 -4.38 -1.44 13.23
C ASP A 163 -2.89 -1.59 13.58
N CYS A 164 -2.53 -2.70 14.22
CA CYS A 164 -1.15 -2.95 14.65
C CYS A 164 -0.22 -3.29 13.49
N ALA A 165 -0.72 -3.88 12.40
CA ALA A 165 0.12 -4.33 11.30
C ALA A 165 0.46 -3.19 10.33
N THR A 166 -0.49 -2.30 10.06
CA THR A 166 -0.37 -1.20 9.08
C THR A 166 -0.17 0.17 9.74
N GLY A 167 -0.46 0.28 11.05
CA GLY A 167 -0.47 1.55 11.78
C GLY A 167 -1.61 2.49 11.37
N LYS A 168 -2.52 2.06 10.48
CA LYS A 168 -3.61 2.90 9.99
C LYS A 168 -4.74 2.98 11.01
N ARG A 169 -5.29 4.18 11.15
CA ARG A 169 -6.48 4.43 11.94
C ARG A 169 -7.70 4.50 11.04
N VAL A 170 -8.72 3.73 11.39
CA VAL A 170 -10.02 3.69 10.71
C VAL A 170 -11.15 3.94 11.70
N ALA A 171 -12.31 4.39 11.19
CA ALA A 171 -13.55 4.38 11.95
C ALA A 171 -13.97 2.93 12.21
N VAL A 172 -14.71 2.70 13.29
CA VAL A 172 -15.37 1.41 13.57
C VAL A 172 -16.87 1.65 13.52
N ALA A 173 -17.59 0.75 12.85
CA ALA A 173 -19.04 0.82 12.76
C ALA A 173 -19.67 0.77 14.15
N ASN A 174 -20.75 1.53 14.34
CA ASN A 174 -21.43 1.65 15.62
C ASN A 174 -21.91 0.27 16.10
N ASN A 175 -21.54 -0.10 17.32
CA ASN A 175 -21.89 -1.39 17.90
C ASN A 175 -21.96 -1.26 19.42
N ALA A 176 -23.18 -1.16 19.94
CA ALA A 176 -23.43 -0.95 21.35
C ALA A 176 -22.86 -2.04 22.26
N GLN A 177 -22.72 -3.29 21.77
CA GLN A 177 -22.09 -4.35 22.56
C GLN A 177 -20.58 -4.15 22.63
N LEU A 178 -19.93 -3.86 21.49
CA LEU A 178 -18.49 -3.58 21.42
C LEU A 178 -18.12 -2.38 22.30
N GLU A 179 -18.93 -1.33 22.30
CA GLU A 179 -18.75 -0.13 23.14
C GLU A 179 -18.86 -0.44 24.63
N ARG A 180 -19.83 -1.28 25.03
CA ARG A 180 -19.96 -1.76 26.43
C ARG A 180 -18.76 -2.59 26.86
N ASP A 181 -18.30 -3.50 25.99
CA ASP A 181 -17.16 -4.36 26.27
C ASP A 181 -15.86 -3.54 26.40
N TYR A 182 -15.69 -2.51 25.56
CA TYR A 182 -14.61 -1.54 25.72
C TYR A 182 -14.70 -0.77 27.04
N ALA A 183 -15.89 -0.30 27.43
CA ALA A 183 -16.09 0.41 28.69
C ALA A 183 -15.74 -0.46 29.91
N ALA A 184 -16.07 -1.75 29.87
CA ALA A 184 -15.66 -2.71 30.90
C ALA A 184 -14.14 -2.95 30.91
N ALA A 185 -13.52 -3.04 29.73
CA ALA A 185 -12.10 -3.34 29.59
C ALA A 185 -11.17 -2.16 29.94
N ARG A 186 -11.58 -0.92 29.64
CA ARG A 186 -10.75 0.28 29.88
C ARG A 186 -10.70 0.70 31.35
N GLY A 187 -11.67 0.26 32.16
CA GLY A 187 -11.81 0.69 33.54
C GLY A 187 -12.16 2.17 33.65
N THR A 188 -11.52 2.88 34.57
CA THR A 188 -11.76 4.32 34.81
C THR A 188 -11.03 5.23 33.83
N ASP A 189 -10.04 4.72 33.10
CA ASP A 189 -9.19 5.52 32.25
C ASP A 189 -9.78 5.65 30.85
N THR A 190 -9.70 6.85 30.28
CA THR A 190 -10.07 7.11 28.88
C THR A 190 -8.83 6.89 28.01
N ARG A 191 -8.50 5.62 27.75
CA ARG A 191 -7.33 5.22 26.96
C ARG A 191 -7.68 4.10 25.96
N PRO A 192 -6.95 4.00 24.84
CA PRO A 192 -7.11 2.89 23.91
C PRO A 192 -6.86 1.54 24.58
N VAL A 193 -7.61 0.52 24.19
CA VAL A 193 -7.44 -0.87 24.64
C VAL A 193 -7.19 -1.75 23.43
N LEU A 194 -6.23 -2.68 23.55
CA LEU A 194 -5.95 -3.64 22.50
C LEU A 194 -7.20 -4.50 22.24
N LEU A 195 -7.62 -4.57 20.98
CA LEU A 195 -8.72 -5.37 20.48
C LEU A 195 -8.17 -6.41 19.52
N VAL A 196 -8.54 -7.67 19.73
CA VAL A 196 -8.44 -8.75 18.75
C VAL A 196 -9.85 -9.05 18.27
N VAL A 197 -10.06 -9.06 16.96
CA VAL A 197 -11.38 -9.20 16.35
C VAL A 197 -11.28 -9.84 14.98
N GLU A 198 -12.29 -10.60 14.57
CA GLU A 198 -12.53 -10.87 13.16
C GLU A 198 -13.53 -9.85 12.64
N GLY A 199 -13.14 -9.09 11.63
CA GLY A 199 -13.93 -8.01 11.05
C GLY A 199 -13.72 -7.90 9.55
N HIS A 200 -14.51 -7.07 8.88
CA HIS A 200 -14.30 -6.71 7.48
C HIS A 200 -14.39 -5.19 7.30
N PHE A 201 -13.88 -4.70 6.17
CA PHE A 201 -14.01 -3.29 5.81
C PHE A 201 -15.27 -3.05 4.97
N THR A 202 -15.98 -2.00 5.31
CA THR A 202 -17.11 -1.47 4.54
C THR A 202 -16.91 0.02 4.29
N LEU A 203 -17.76 0.61 3.46
CA LEU A 203 -17.83 2.06 3.29
C LEU A 203 -19.08 2.56 4.02
N GLU A 204 -18.89 3.45 4.99
CA GLU A 204 -19.99 4.12 5.69
C GLU A 204 -19.90 5.63 5.51
N ALA A 205 -21.05 6.30 5.49
CA ALA A 205 -21.08 7.75 5.44
C ALA A 205 -20.59 8.31 6.78
N ASN A 206 -19.59 9.19 6.74
CA ASN A 206 -19.15 9.94 7.90
C ASN A 206 -20.33 10.81 8.41
N PRO A 207 -20.71 10.71 9.70
CA PRO A 207 -21.84 11.45 10.26
C PRO A 207 -21.75 12.98 10.10
N ASP A 208 -20.53 13.54 10.05
CA ASP A 208 -20.31 14.98 10.04
C ASP A 208 -20.44 15.59 8.65
N ASN A 209 -19.98 14.89 7.60
CA ASN A 209 -19.86 15.44 6.25
C ASN A 209 -20.50 14.56 5.14
N GLY A 210 -20.98 13.37 5.48
CA GLY A 210 -21.61 12.42 4.55
C GLY A 210 -20.64 11.72 3.59
N GLU A 211 -19.33 11.96 3.68
CA GLU A 211 -18.34 11.30 2.83
C GLU A 211 -18.26 9.81 3.16
N MET A 212 -18.22 8.97 2.13
CA MET A 212 -18.04 7.53 2.31
C MET A 212 -16.60 7.25 2.75
N VAL A 213 -16.43 6.79 3.99
CA VAL A 213 -15.15 6.46 4.60
C VAL A 213 -15.05 4.96 4.84
N LYS A 214 -13.82 4.43 4.73
CA LYS A 214 -13.53 3.04 5.08
C LYS A 214 -13.71 2.84 6.58
N THR A 215 -14.59 1.91 6.94
CA THR A 215 -15.00 1.62 8.30
C THR A 215 -14.82 0.14 8.60
N LEU A 216 -14.27 -0.18 9.77
CA LEU A 216 -14.17 -1.54 10.28
C LEU A 216 -15.53 -1.98 10.85
N MET A 217 -16.11 -3.04 10.30
CA MET A 217 -17.23 -3.77 10.89
C MET A 217 -16.68 -4.94 11.70
N ALA A 218 -17.01 -5.00 13.00
CA ALA A 218 -16.65 -6.12 13.85
C ALA A 218 -17.66 -7.28 13.66
N ASP A 219 -17.19 -8.45 13.23
CA ASP A 219 -18.03 -9.61 12.94
C ASP A 219 -18.09 -10.58 14.12
N LYS A 220 -16.94 -11.12 14.55
CA LYS A 220 -16.87 -12.16 15.59
C LYS A 220 -15.51 -12.22 16.27
N ASN A 221 -15.36 -13.12 17.25
CA ASN A 221 -14.12 -13.33 18.00
C ASN A 221 -13.57 -12.03 18.64
N ILE A 222 -14.48 -11.16 19.08
CA ILE A 222 -14.19 -9.87 19.70
C ILE A 222 -13.62 -10.11 21.10
N LYS A 223 -12.40 -9.63 21.34
CA LYS A 223 -11.74 -9.72 22.64
C LYS A 223 -10.88 -8.48 22.91
N PHE A 224 -11.24 -7.74 23.95
CA PHE A 224 -10.38 -6.71 24.51
C PHE A 224 -9.32 -7.30 25.44
N ILE A 225 -8.11 -6.77 25.38
CA ILE A 225 -6.96 -7.20 26.17
C ILE A 225 -6.39 -5.96 26.90
N PRO A 226 -6.87 -5.67 28.13
CA PRO A 226 -6.41 -4.53 28.91
C PRO A 226 -4.91 -4.60 29.21
N GLY A 227 -4.24 -3.45 29.20
CA GLY A 227 -2.83 -3.33 29.58
C GLY A 227 -1.82 -3.88 28.56
N LYS A 228 -2.28 -4.32 27.38
CA LYS A 228 -1.43 -4.72 26.25
C LYS A 228 -1.45 -3.66 25.15
N ASP A 229 -0.40 -3.65 24.35
CA ASP A 229 -0.26 -2.80 23.16
C ASP A 229 0.14 -3.62 21.94
N CYS A 230 0.38 -2.97 20.80
CA CYS A 230 0.71 -3.65 19.55
C CYS A 230 2.01 -4.49 19.59
N ASN A 231 2.94 -4.20 20.50
CA ASN A 231 4.26 -4.82 20.58
C ASN A 231 4.34 -6.04 21.51
N GLN A 232 3.22 -6.42 22.17
CA GLN A 232 3.17 -7.42 23.24
C GLN A 232 2.24 -8.61 23.01
#